data_AF-A0A7J8F137-F1
#
_entry.id   AF-A0A7J8F137-F1
#
_cell.length_a   1.000
_cell.length_b   1.000
_cell.length_c   1.000
_cell.angle_alpha   90.00
_cell.angle_beta   90.00
_cell.angle_gamma   90.00
#
_symmetry.space_group_name_H-M   'P 1'
#
loop_
_entity.id
_entity.type
_entity.pdbx_description
1 polymer ?
#
loop_
_entity_poly.entity_id
_entity_poly.type
_entity_poly.pdbx_seq_one_letter_code
_entity_poly.pdbx_strand_id
1 'polypeptide(L)'
;MKMENFTETNEINELFDLFTYNKGASMARMLSGFLNENLFIGALKSYLETFSYSNAEQDDLWRHFQMAIDDQSQIVLPATVKNIMDSWTHQSGFPVVTLNVSTGIVKQEPFYLEKVKNQTLLTHNATWIVPILWIKSGTTQSLVWLDKSSKVFPEMQVSDFDHDWVILNLNMTGYYRVNYDKLGWKKLNQQLEKDPKAIPVIHRLQLIDDAFSLSNLQEFGHLNIPN
;
A
#
# COMPACT_ATOMS: atom_id res chain seq x y z
N MET A 1 10.01 -17.38 -7.57
CA MET A 1 11.34 -16.83 -7.26
C MET A 1 12.27 -18.02 -7.01
N LYS A 2 13.51 -18.03 -7.52
CA LYS A 2 14.49 -19.04 -7.07
C LYS A 2 14.82 -18.70 -5.62
N MET A 3 14.87 -19.69 -4.72
CA MET A 3 15.48 -19.48 -3.40
C MET A 3 16.92 -19.01 -3.65
N GLU A 4 17.22 -17.79 -3.20
CA GLU A 4 18.60 -17.32 -3.12
C GLU A 4 19.23 -17.98 -1.90
N ASN A 5 20.24 -18.81 -2.15
CA ASN A 5 21.00 -19.44 -1.09
C ASN A 5 22.07 -18.45 -0.62
N PHE A 6 21.84 -17.82 0.52
CA PHE A 6 22.86 -17.04 1.22
C PHE A 6 23.83 -18.01 1.90
N THR A 7 25.10 -17.98 1.48
CA THR A 7 26.09 -18.96 1.96
C THR A 7 27.21 -18.32 2.76
N GLU A 8 27.41 -17.00 2.61
CA GLU A 8 28.41 -16.26 3.36
C GLU A 8 27.80 -15.55 4.57
N THR A 9 28.53 -15.52 5.70
CA THR A 9 28.08 -14.85 6.93
C THR A 9 27.75 -13.37 6.72
N ASN A 10 28.49 -12.70 5.82
CA ASN A 10 28.26 -11.28 5.53
C ASN A 10 26.92 -11.08 4.80
N GLU A 11 26.61 -11.91 3.80
CA GLU A 11 25.32 -11.86 3.09
C GLU A 11 24.15 -12.10 4.06
N ILE A 12 24.30 -13.03 5.00
CA ILE A 12 23.29 -13.29 6.03
C ILE A 12 23.09 -12.07 6.94
N ASN A 13 24.18 -11.40 7.33
CA ASN A 13 24.09 -10.20 8.17
C ASN A 13 23.40 -9.04 7.45
N GLU A 14 23.55 -8.94 6.13
CA GLU A 14 22.87 -7.91 5.32
C GLU A 14 21.34 -8.08 5.29
N LEU A 15 20.82 -9.30 5.53
CA LEU A 15 19.38 -9.54 5.66
C LEU A 15 18.76 -8.87 6.90
N PHE A 16 19.56 -8.57 7.93
CA PHE A 16 19.12 -7.94 9.17
C PHE A 16 19.15 -6.42 9.09
N ASP A 17 18.67 -5.85 7.99
CA ASP A 17 18.61 -4.41 7.78
C ASP A 17 17.30 -3.77 8.27
N LEU A 18 17.37 -2.48 8.58
CA LEU A 18 16.19 -1.72 9.04
C LEU A 18 15.05 -1.72 8.00
N PHE A 19 15.39 -1.84 6.72
CA PHE A 19 14.41 -1.88 5.63
C PHE A 19 13.54 -3.14 5.70
N THR A 20 14.15 -4.30 5.91
CA THR A 20 13.49 -5.60 6.05
C THR A 20 12.54 -5.59 7.25
N TYR A 21 12.99 -5.09 8.41
CA TYR A 21 12.14 -4.98 9.59
C TYR A 21 10.95 -4.03 9.38
N ASN A 22 11.19 -2.81 8.87
CA ASN A 22 10.13 -1.82 8.69
C ASN A 22 9.13 -2.21 7.59
N LYS A 23 9.62 -2.75 6.47
CA LYS A 23 8.78 -3.25 5.37
C LYS A 23 7.98 -4.46 5.85
N GLY A 24 8.61 -5.41 6.54
CA GLY A 24 7.95 -6.58 7.12
C GLY A 24 6.80 -6.20 8.06
N ALA A 25 7.05 -5.31 9.02
CA ALA A 25 6.03 -4.82 9.94
C ALA A 25 4.88 -4.09 9.22
N SER A 26 5.21 -3.28 8.21
CA SER A 26 4.20 -2.57 7.40
C SER A 26 3.33 -3.53 6.58
N MET A 27 3.92 -4.57 6.01
CA MET A 27 3.19 -5.61 5.28
C MET A 27 2.28 -6.42 6.22
N ALA A 28 2.74 -6.76 7.42
CA ALA A 28 1.90 -7.42 8.43
C ALA A 28 0.70 -6.54 8.85
N ARG A 29 0.93 -5.24 9.07
CA ARG A 29 -0.15 -4.27 9.36
C ARG A 29 -1.15 -4.17 8.21
N MET A 30 -0.66 -4.11 6.96
CA MET A 30 -1.52 -4.06 5.78
C MET A 30 -2.37 -5.32 5.64
N LEU A 31 -1.76 -6.49 5.82
CA LEU A 31 -2.44 -7.79 5.81
C LEU A 31 -3.54 -7.85 6.87
N SER A 32 -3.24 -7.45 8.11
CA SER A 32 -4.25 -7.34 9.17
C SER A 32 -5.35 -6.32 8.83
N GLY A 33 -5.01 -5.25 8.11
CA GLY A 33 -5.94 -4.20 7.72
C GLY A 33 -7.03 -4.67 6.75
N PHE A 34 -6.69 -5.50 5.76
CA PHE A 34 -7.67 -6.01 4.80
C PHE A 34 -8.31 -7.36 5.19
N LEU A 35 -7.71 -8.09 6.13
CA LEU A 35 -8.26 -9.37 6.64
C LEU A 35 -9.10 -9.24 7.91
N ASN A 36 -9.04 -8.09 8.60
CA ASN A 36 -9.43 -7.91 10.00
C ASN A 36 -8.52 -8.65 11.01
N GLU A 37 -8.53 -8.16 12.25
CA GLU A 37 -7.61 -8.62 13.31
C GLU A 37 -7.90 -10.06 13.76
N ASN A 38 -9.17 -10.46 13.86
CA ASN A 38 -9.54 -11.80 14.32
C ASN A 38 -9.06 -12.88 13.34
N LEU A 39 -9.27 -12.67 12.04
CA LEU A 39 -8.85 -13.60 11.01
C LEU A 39 -7.31 -13.62 10.91
N PHE A 40 -6.68 -12.46 11.01
CA PHE A 40 -5.22 -12.36 11.04
C PHE A 40 -4.59 -13.15 12.20
N ILE A 41 -5.08 -12.95 13.42
CA ILE A 41 -4.59 -13.67 14.61
C ILE A 41 -4.89 -15.16 14.50
N GLY A 42 -6.08 -15.54 14.03
CA GLY A 42 -6.46 -16.93 13.84
C GLY A 42 -5.54 -17.66 12.85
N ALA A 43 -5.27 -17.06 11.69
CA ALA A 43 -4.35 -17.59 10.70
C ALA A 43 -2.92 -17.71 11.26
N LEU A 44 -2.44 -16.68 11.95
CA LEU A 44 -1.11 -16.68 12.55
C LEU A 44 -0.97 -17.76 13.62
N LYS A 45 -1.99 -17.94 14.47
CA LYS A 45 -2.03 -19.00 15.46
C LYS A 45 -1.95 -20.38 14.80
N SER A 46 -2.76 -20.61 13.77
CA SER A 46 -2.75 -21.87 13.01
C SER A 46 -1.38 -22.17 12.41
N TYR A 47 -0.73 -21.16 11.84
CA TYR A 47 0.64 -21.27 11.32
C TYR A 47 1.65 -21.64 12.43
N LEU A 48 1.65 -20.90 13.54
CA LEU A 48 2.59 -21.13 14.64
C LEU A 48 2.41 -22.51 15.28
N GLU A 49 1.17 -22.97 15.47
CA GLU A 49 0.88 -24.31 16.00
C GLU A 49 1.34 -25.42 15.05
N THR A 50 1.15 -25.24 13.74
CA THR A 50 1.52 -26.23 12.72
C THR A 50 3.04 -26.39 12.58
N PHE A 51 3.78 -25.28 12.66
CA PHE A 51 5.24 -25.26 12.49
C PHE A 51 6.02 -25.21 13.80
N SER A 52 5.35 -25.47 14.93
CA SER A 52 6.01 -25.52 16.24
C SER A 52 7.16 -26.52 16.24
N TYR A 53 8.34 -26.05 16.67
CA TYR A 53 9.59 -26.82 16.72
C TYR A 53 10.10 -27.32 15.35
N SER A 54 9.64 -26.71 14.26
CA SER A 54 10.07 -27.00 12.88
C SER A 54 10.48 -25.70 12.15
N ASN A 55 10.81 -25.82 10.87
CA ASN A 55 11.08 -24.70 9.97
C ASN A 55 9.90 -24.46 9.05
N ALA A 56 9.80 -23.25 8.49
CA ALA A 56 8.75 -22.86 7.56
C ALA A 56 9.31 -21.89 6.51
N GLU A 57 8.66 -21.87 5.35
CA GLU A 57 8.95 -20.92 4.27
C GLU A 57 7.82 -19.89 4.14
N GLN A 58 8.06 -18.85 3.33
CA GLN A 58 7.09 -17.77 3.10
C GLN A 58 5.72 -18.30 2.62
N ASP A 59 5.73 -19.30 1.73
CA ASP A 59 4.51 -19.85 1.15
C ASP A 59 3.69 -20.67 2.18
N ASP A 60 4.33 -21.21 3.22
CA ASP A 60 3.63 -21.85 4.33
C ASP A 60 2.77 -20.84 5.09
N LEU A 61 3.30 -19.65 5.35
CA LEU A 61 2.54 -18.57 6.00
C LEU A 61 1.31 -18.20 5.17
N TRP A 62 1.48 -17.97 3.87
CA TRP A 62 0.39 -17.62 2.97
C TRP A 62 -0.69 -18.70 2.88
N ARG A 63 -0.32 -19.97 2.98
CA ARG A 63 -1.29 -21.08 3.01
C ARG A 63 -2.21 -20.99 4.23
N HIS A 64 -1.69 -20.71 5.42
CA HIS A 64 -2.52 -20.59 6.63
C HIS A 64 -3.47 -19.38 6.56
N PHE A 65 -3.01 -18.26 6.01
CA PHE A 65 -3.88 -17.12 5.75
C PHE A 65 -4.95 -17.41 4.70
N GLN A 66 -4.61 -18.15 3.64
CA GLN A 66 -5.58 -18.57 2.63
C GLN A 66 -6.64 -19.50 3.23
N MET A 67 -6.25 -20.47 4.06
CA MET A 67 -7.19 -21.36 4.76
C MET A 67 -8.18 -20.58 5.64
N ALA A 68 -7.72 -19.58 6.38
CA ALA A 68 -8.59 -18.74 7.21
C ALA A 68 -9.56 -17.89 6.37
N ILE A 69 -9.15 -17.48 5.17
CA ILE A 69 -10.04 -16.80 4.21
C ILE A 69 -11.06 -17.77 3.62
N ASP A 70 -10.66 -19.00 3.28
CA ASP A 70 -11.54 -19.99 2.66
C ASP A 70 -12.60 -20.53 3.63
N ASP A 71 -12.36 -20.46 4.95
CA ASP A 71 -13.29 -20.87 6.02
C ASP A 71 -14.42 -19.85 6.28
N GLN A 72 -14.43 -18.72 5.57
CA GLN A 72 -15.44 -17.67 5.70
C GLN A 72 -15.87 -17.12 4.34
N SER A 73 -17.00 -16.41 4.29
CA SER A 73 -17.57 -15.88 3.03
C SER A 73 -17.76 -14.35 3.00
N GLN A 74 -17.28 -13.63 4.02
CA GLN A 74 -17.45 -12.18 4.18
C GLN A 74 -16.38 -11.39 3.43
N ILE A 75 -15.12 -11.83 3.49
CA ILE A 75 -13.99 -11.20 2.83
C ILE A 75 -13.76 -11.89 1.48
N VAL A 76 -13.87 -11.12 0.40
CA VAL A 76 -13.57 -11.56 -0.96
C VAL A 76 -12.33 -10.83 -1.45
N LEU A 77 -11.28 -11.59 -1.74
CA LEU A 77 -10.01 -11.08 -2.25
C LEU A 77 -9.99 -11.10 -3.79
N PRO A 78 -9.27 -10.16 -4.44
CA PRO A 78 -9.14 -10.14 -5.91
C PRO A 78 -8.24 -11.25 -6.45
N ALA A 79 -7.43 -11.86 -5.59
CA ALA A 79 -6.52 -12.96 -5.89
C ALA A 79 -6.24 -13.75 -4.60
N THR A 80 -5.51 -14.87 -4.70
CA THR A 80 -5.06 -15.62 -3.51
C THR A 80 -4.18 -14.74 -2.62
N VAL A 81 -4.17 -15.02 -1.31
CA VAL A 81 -3.28 -14.32 -0.36
C VAL A 81 -1.84 -14.36 -0.86
N LYS A 82 -1.40 -15.52 -1.36
CA LYS A 82 -0.08 -15.69 -1.97
C LYS A 82 0.16 -14.68 -3.09
N ASN A 83 -0.72 -14.60 -4.09
CA ASN A 83 -0.50 -13.69 -5.23
C ASN A 83 -0.49 -12.22 -4.82
N ILE A 84 -1.32 -11.85 -3.83
CA ILE A 84 -1.33 -10.50 -3.27
C ILE A 84 0.01 -10.22 -2.61
N MET A 85 0.44 -11.07 -1.67
CA MET A 85 1.65 -10.84 -0.88
C MET A 85 2.94 -11.00 -1.69
N ASP A 86 2.97 -11.90 -2.68
CA ASP A 86 4.07 -12.04 -3.64
C ASP A 86 4.31 -10.74 -4.41
N SER A 87 3.25 -9.97 -4.72
CA SER A 87 3.40 -8.65 -5.36
C SER A 87 4.12 -7.63 -4.46
N TRP A 88 4.19 -7.86 -3.14
CA TRP A 88 4.87 -7.01 -2.17
C TRP A 88 6.26 -7.52 -1.77
N THR A 89 6.44 -8.84 -1.68
CA THR A 89 7.68 -9.46 -1.17
C THR A 89 8.70 -9.78 -2.27
N HIS A 90 8.28 -10.05 -3.51
CA HIS A 90 9.18 -10.45 -4.59
C HIS A 90 9.72 -9.30 -5.44
N GLN A 91 9.42 -8.05 -5.10
CA GLN A 91 9.93 -6.88 -5.81
C GLN A 91 10.36 -5.76 -4.85
N SER A 92 11.40 -5.04 -5.26
CA SER A 92 11.92 -3.87 -4.55
C SER A 92 11.02 -2.65 -4.74
N GLY A 93 11.07 -1.72 -3.79
CA GLY A 93 10.23 -0.53 -3.79
C GLY A 93 8.80 -0.79 -3.31
N PHE A 94 7.93 0.17 -3.59
CA PHE A 94 6.49 0.18 -3.30
C PHE A 94 5.79 1.20 -4.21
N PRO A 95 4.47 1.18 -4.39
CA PRO A 95 3.82 2.10 -5.32
C PRO A 95 3.56 3.50 -4.72
N VAL A 96 3.59 4.53 -5.57
CA VAL A 96 2.78 5.74 -5.38
C VAL A 96 1.42 5.49 -6.02
N VAL A 97 0.35 5.69 -5.24
CA VAL A 97 -1.03 5.62 -5.73
C VAL A 97 -1.54 7.04 -5.97
N THR A 98 -1.77 7.39 -7.23
CA THR A 98 -2.27 8.70 -7.63
C THR A 98 -3.76 8.64 -7.95
N LEU A 99 -4.58 9.43 -7.26
CA LEU A 99 -5.99 9.61 -7.54
C LEU A 99 -6.22 10.90 -8.34
N ASN A 100 -6.86 10.77 -9.50
CA ASN A 100 -7.45 11.90 -10.21
C ASN A 100 -8.91 12.03 -9.75
N VAL A 101 -9.21 12.97 -8.84
CA VAL A 101 -10.56 13.12 -8.27
C VAL A 101 -11.55 13.64 -9.31
N SER A 102 -11.08 14.29 -10.38
CA SER A 102 -11.95 14.78 -11.45
C SER A 102 -12.57 13.64 -12.28
N THR A 103 -11.89 12.50 -12.37
CA THR A 103 -12.27 11.35 -13.21
C THR A 103 -12.46 10.05 -12.42
N GLY A 104 -12.06 10.00 -11.15
CA GLY A 104 -12.05 8.78 -10.35
C GLY A 104 -10.99 7.77 -10.79
N ILE A 105 -10.11 8.14 -11.72
CA ILE A 105 -9.02 7.27 -12.17
C ILE A 105 -7.97 7.22 -11.06
N VAL A 106 -7.69 6.00 -10.61
CA VAL A 106 -6.56 5.71 -9.73
C VAL A 106 -5.47 4.99 -10.54
N LYS A 107 -4.22 5.40 -10.35
CA LYS A 107 -3.04 4.83 -10.98
C LYS A 107 -1.98 4.48 -9.95
N GLN A 108 -1.16 3.48 -10.25
CA GLN A 108 0.03 3.16 -9.48
C GLN A 108 1.29 3.29 -10.33
N GLU A 109 2.33 3.82 -9.72
CA GLU A 109 3.67 3.96 -10.31
C GLU A 109 4.72 3.53 -9.27
N PRO A 110 5.77 2.79 -9.67
CA PRO A 110 6.83 2.38 -8.74
C PRO A 110 7.54 3.57 -8.06
N PHE A 111 7.71 3.49 -6.74
CA PHE A 111 8.51 4.41 -5.92
C PHE A 111 9.72 3.67 -5.35
N TYR A 112 10.90 4.27 -5.51
CA TYR A 112 12.16 3.77 -4.99
C TYR A 112 12.81 4.85 -4.11
N LEU A 113 13.26 4.47 -2.91
CA LEU A 113 13.87 5.40 -1.95
C LEU A 113 15.30 5.82 -2.36
N GLU A 114 16.00 4.99 -3.12
CA GLU A 114 17.35 5.27 -3.58
C GLU A 114 17.40 5.65 -5.07
N LYS A 115 18.35 6.50 -5.43
CA LYS A 115 18.80 6.65 -6.82
C LYS A 115 19.32 5.30 -7.27
N VAL A 116 18.49 4.51 -7.93
CA VAL A 116 18.92 3.29 -8.59
C VAL A 116 20.00 3.69 -9.60
N LYS A 117 21.27 3.43 -9.27
CA LYS A 117 22.45 3.82 -10.06
C LYS A 117 22.40 3.31 -11.50
N ASN A 118 21.60 2.28 -11.75
CA ASN A 118 21.32 1.71 -13.06
C ASN A 118 19.81 1.71 -13.35
N GLN A 119 19.30 2.80 -13.92
CA GLN A 119 17.91 2.91 -14.40
C GLN A 119 17.54 1.83 -15.45
N THR A 120 18.52 1.17 -16.06
CA THR A 120 18.33 0.09 -17.04
C THR A 120 17.74 -1.21 -16.46
N LEU A 121 17.82 -1.41 -15.13
CA LEU A 121 17.18 -2.55 -14.44
C LEU A 121 15.73 -2.27 -14.00
N LEU A 122 15.24 -1.04 -14.15
CA LEU A 122 13.86 -0.64 -13.82
C LEU A 122 12.84 -1.02 -14.91
N THR A 123 13.19 -1.93 -15.82
CA THR A 123 12.38 -2.35 -16.97
C THR A 123 11.28 -3.35 -16.63
N HIS A 124 10.89 -3.45 -15.37
CA HIS A 124 9.73 -4.22 -14.97
C HIS A 124 8.57 -3.27 -14.70
N ASN A 125 7.47 -3.48 -15.42
CA ASN A 125 6.15 -2.89 -15.14
C ASN A 125 5.63 -3.44 -13.79
N ALA A 126 6.36 -3.12 -12.71
CA ALA A 126 6.06 -3.58 -11.36
C ALA A 126 4.67 -3.07 -10.99
N THR A 127 3.78 -4.01 -10.73
CA THR A 127 2.39 -3.75 -10.36
C THR A 127 2.15 -4.49 -9.05
N TRP A 128 1.60 -3.77 -8.08
CA TRP A 128 1.19 -4.32 -6.80
C TRP A 128 -0.32 -4.55 -6.81
N ILE A 129 -0.79 -5.55 -6.06
CA ILE A 129 -2.22 -5.70 -5.77
C ILE A 129 -2.50 -4.88 -4.51
N VAL A 130 -2.99 -3.66 -4.70
CA VAL A 130 -3.06 -2.66 -3.63
C VAL A 130 -4.45 -2.62 -2.98
N PRO A 131 -4.56 -2.91 -1.66
CA PRO A 131 -5.77 -2.65 -0.90
C PRO A 131 -5.87 -1.14 -0.59
N ILE A 132 -6.96 -0.50 -0.99
CA ILE A 132 -7.19 0.93 -0.79
C ILE A 132 -8.34 1.12 0.19
N LEU A 133 -7.99 1.36 1.46
CA LEU A 133 -8.93 1.93 2.44
C LEU A 133 -8.97 3.44 2.26
N TRP A 134 -10.17 4.02 2.26
CA TRP A 134 -10.35 5.42 1.93
C TRP A 134 -11.56 6.03 2.61
N ILE A 135 -11.55 7.36 2.68
CA ILE A 135 -12.63 8.17 3.22
C ILE A 135 -13.05 9.21 2.20
N LYS A 136 -14.36 9.50 2.16
CA LYS A 136 -14.94 10.61 1.40
C LYS A 136 -15.68 11.52 2.35
N SER A 137 -15.23 12.77 2.47
CA SER A 137 -15.88 13.80 3.29
C SER A 137 -16.15 13.34 4.74
N GLY A 138 -15.15 12.70 5.36
CA GLY A 138 -15.24 12.17 6.74
C GLY A 138 -15.98 10.84 6.89
N THR A 139 -16.55 10.29 5.82
CA THR A 139 -17.23 8.98 5.85
C THR A 139 -16.33 7.89 5.31
N THR A 140 -16.07 6.86 6.12
CA THR A 140 -15.34 5.65 5.70
C THR A 140 -16.10 4.91 4.62
N GLN A 141 -15.38 4.52 3.58
CA GLN A 141 -15.91 3.80 2.43
C GLN A 141 -15.43 2.35 2.43
N SER A 142 -16.07 1.52 1.62
CA SER A 142 -15.67 0.12 1.45
C SER A 142 -14.26 0.01 0.86
N LEU A 143 -13.50 -0.97 1.34
CA LEU A 143 -12.21 -1.35 0.77
C LEU A 143 -12.35 -1.63 -0.72
N VAL A 144 -11.44 -1.08 -1.53
CA VAL A 144 -11.33 -1.40 -2.95
C VAL A 144 -9.93 -1.90 -3.30
N TRP A 145 -9.81 -2.60 -4.43
CA TRP A 145 -8.54 -3.18 -4.87
C TRP A 145 -8.11 -2.57 -6.20
N LEU A 146 -6.88 -2.06 -6.23
CA LEU A 146 -6.16 -1.69 -7.44
C LEU A 146 -5.23 -2.85 -7.81
N ASP A 147 -5.75 -3.73 -8.67
CA ASP A 147 -5.13 -4.97 -9.14
C ASP A 147 -4.40 -4.82 -10.49
N LYS A 148 -4.42 -3.59 -11.03
CA LYS A 148 -3.82 -3.21 -12.32
C LYS A 148 -3.08 -1.89 -12.17
N SER A 149 -2.31 -1.49 -13.20
CA SER A 149 -1.64 -0.20 -13.24
C SER A 149 -2.59 1.00 -13.14
N SER A 150 -3.84 0.84 -13.57
CA SER A 150 -4.90 1.84 -13.45
C SER A 150 -6.29 1.22 -13.39
N LYS A 151 -7.20 1.86 -12.65
CA LYS A 151 -8.61 1.51 -12.55
C LYS A 151 -9.46 2.74 -12.26
N VAL A 152 -10.72 2.72 -12.69
CA VAL A 152 -11.68 3.79 -12.43
C VAL A 152 -12.53 3.42 -11.21
N PHE A 153 -12.65 4.35 -10.26
CA PHE A 153 -13.52 4.30 -9.10
C PHE A 153 -14.46 5.52 -9.15
N PRO A 154 -15.62 5.42 -9.81
CA PRO A 154 -16.55 6.53 -9.97
C PRO A 154 -16.97 7.18 -8.64
N GLU A 155 -17.04 6.40 -7.57
CA GLU A 155 -17.36 6.84 -6.22
C GLU A 155 -16.31 7.81 -5.61
N MET A 156 -15.07 7.77 -6.11
CA MET A 156 -13.99 8.69 -5.74
C MET A 156 -14.02 10.00 -6.53
N GLN A 157 -14.95 10.16 -7.48
CA GLN A 157 -15.11 11.41 -8.21
C GLN A 157 -15.61 12.53 -7.31
N VAL A 158 -15.06 13.72 -7.52
CA VAL A 158 -15.42 14.97 -6.85
C VAL A 158 -15.58 16.05 -7.90
N SER A 159 -16.66 16.84 -7.81
CA SER A 159 -16.85 17.99 -8.69
C SER A 159 -16.24 19.26 -8.10
N ASP A 160 -15.97 20.25 -8.97
CA ASP A 160 -15.52 21.57 -8.53
C ASP A 160 -16.56 22.27 -7.63
N PHE A 161 -17.84 21.98 -7.81
CA PHE A 161 -18.95 22.62 -7.10
C PHE A 161 -19.24 21.99 -5.73
N ASP A 162 -18.80 20.75 -5.50
CA ASP A 162 -19.03 20.06 -4.24
C ASP A 162 -18.00 20.45 -3.19
N HIS A 163 -18.33 20.25 -1.92
CA HIS A 163 -17.38 20.41 -0.81
C HIS A 163 -16.67 19.10 -0.47
N ASP A 164 -16.82 18.10 -1.34
CA ASP A 164 -16.28 16.77 -1.11
C ASP A 164 -14.76 16.74 -1.27
N TRP A 165 -14.15 15.84 -0.51
CA TRP A 165 -12.73 15.54 -0.57
C TRP A 165 -12.53 14.05 -0.30
N VAL A 166 -11.46 13.50 -0.86
CA VAL A 166 -11.12 12.07 -0.74
C VAL A 166 -9.73 11.95 -0.14
N ILE A 167 -9.59 11.06 0.85
CA ILE A 167 -8.29 10.65 1.37
C ILE A 167 -8.15 9.14 1.20
N LEU A 168 -7.04 8.72 0.58
CA LEU A 168 -6.66 7.31 0.45
C LEU A 168 -5.70 6.88 1.57
N ASN A 169 -5.56 5.56 1.71
CA ASN A 169 -4.72 4.91 2.71
C ASN A 169 -5.15 5.23 4.15
N LEU A 170 -6.44 5.06 4.45
CA LEU A 170 -7.03 5.31 5.77
C LEU A 170 -6.17 4.71 6.90
N ASN A 171 -5.82 5.51 7.91
CA ASN A 171 -4.94 5.13 9.03
C ASN A 171 -3.53 4.65 8.64
N MET A 172 -3.05 4.97 7.42
CA MET A 172 -1.74 4.54 6.91
C MET A 172 -1.51 3.03 7.06
N THR A 173 -2.53 2.22 6.77
CA THR A 173 -2.44 0.76 6.89
C THR A 173 -1.69 0.13 5.74
N GLY A 174 -1.74 0.73 4.55
CA GLY A 174 -1.07 0.24 3.35
C GLY A 174 0.36 0.77 3.23
N TYR A 175 1.26 -0.08 2.73
CA TYR A 175 2.66 0.26 2.49
C TYR A 175 2.84 0.96 1.13
N TYR A 176 2.18 2.10 0.94
CA TYR A 176 2.24 2.90 -0.28
C TYR A 176 2.04 4.38 0.01
N ARG A 177 2.54 5.24 -0.88
CA ARG A 177 2.36 6.70 -0.80
C ARG A 177 1.15 7.13 -1.62
N VAL A 178 0.56 8.26 -1.27
CA VAL A 178 -0.62 8.78 -1.96
C VAL A 178 -0.32 10.11 -2.64
N ASN A 179 -0.82 10.28 -3.86
CA ASN A 179 -0.82 11.55 -4.56
C ASN A 179 -2.22 11.86 -5.11
N TYR A 180 -2.47 13.13 -5.39
CA TYR A 180 -3.73 13.64 -5.93
C TYR A 180 -3.47 14.55 -7.13
N ASP A 181 -4.46 14.70 -8.02
CA ASP A 181 -4.45 15.74 -9.03
C ASP A 181 -4.65 17.14 -8.42
N LYS A 182 -4.50 18.20 -9.24
CA LYS A 182 -4.66 19.62 -8.81
C LYS A 182 -5.94 19.84 -8.02
N LEU A 183 -7.04 19.27 -8.51
CA LEU A 183 -8.33 19.41 -7.87
C LEU A 183 -8.35 18.73 -6.50
N GLY A 184 -7.84 17.50 -6.39
CA GLY A 184 -7.76 16.78 -5.12
C GLY A 184 -6.94 17.55 -4.07
N TRP A 185 -5.74 18.02 -4.44
CA TRP A 185 -4.92 18.84 -3.55
C TRP A 185 -5.62 20.15 -3.14
N LYS A 186 -6.26 20.84 -4.09
CA LYS A 186 -7.05 22.05 -3.81
C LYS A 186 -8.18 21.78 -2.81
N LYS A 187 -8.94 20.69 -2.97
CA LYS A 187 -10.03 20.31 -2.06
C LYS A 187 -9.52 19.99 -0.65
N LEU A 188 -8.41 19.25 -0.56
CA LEU A 188 -7.78 18.93 0.72
C LEU A 188 -7.28 20.19 1.44
N ASN A 189 -6.61 21.10 0.73
CA ASN A 189 -6.16 22.37 1.29
C ASN A 189 -7.32 23.22 1.80
N GLN A 190 -8.39 23.35 1.00
CA GLN A 190 -9.61 24.08 1.41
C GLN A 190 -10.24 23.47 2.68
N GLN A 191 -10.28 22.13 2.80
CA GLN A 191 -10.78 21.48 4.00
C GLN A 191 -9.87 21.75 5.21
N LEU A 192 -8.54 21.69 5.05
CA LEU A 192 -7.58 21.95 6.12
C LEU A 192 -7.64 23.40 6.62
N GLU A 193 -7.88 24.37 5.74
CA GLU A 193 -8.09 25.77 6.09
C GLU A 193 -9.43 26.00 6.80
N LYS A 194 -10.50 25.34 6.32
CA LYS A 194 -11.86 25.51 6.85
C LYS A 194 -12.06 24.82 8.20
N ASP A 195 -11.74 23.53 8.27
CA ASP A 195 -11.83 22.72 9.48
C ASP A 195 -10.82 21.57 9.42
N PRO A 196 -9.60 21.75 9.98
CA PRO A 196 -8.58 20.71 9.96
C PRO A 196 -8.98 19.49 10.80
N LYS A 197 -9.92 19.61 11.75
CA LYS A 197 -10.33 18.48 12.61
C LYS A 197 -11.17 17.44 11.87
N ALA A 198 -11.79 17.82 10.75
CA ALA A 198 -12.49 16.88 9.88
C ALA A 198 -11.56 15.82 9.26
N ILE A 199 -10.27 16.13 9.15
CA ILE A 199 -9.23 15.19 8.72
C ILE A 199 -8.48 14.69 9.97
N PRO A 200 -8.47 13.37 10.26
CA PRO A 200 -7.76 12.82 11.41
C PRO A 200 -6.27 13.20 11.42
N VAL A 201 -5.69 13.31 12.62
CA VAL A 201 -4.28 13.74 12.83
C VAL A 201 -3.31 12.93 11.97
N ILE A 202 -3.48 11.61 11.93
CA ILE A 202 -2.61 10.71 11.16
C ILE A 202 -2.61 11.04 9.66
N HIS A 203 -3.77 11.45 9.12
CA HIS A 203 -3.88 11.84 7.72
C HIS A 203 -3.28 13.20 7.42
N ARG A 204 -3.34 14.15 8.37
CA ARG A 204 -2.64 15.43 8.20
C ARG A 204 -1.12 15.22 8.14
N LEU A 205 -0.59 14.31 8.94
CA LEU A 205 0.83 13.92 8.88
C LEU A 205 1.16 13.19 7.57
N GLN A 206 0.33 12.24 7.15
CA GLN A 206 0.50 11.54 5.88
C GLN A 206 0.57 12.50 4.69
N LEU A 207 -0.36 13.46 4.61
CA LEU A 207 -0.39 14.44 3.51
C LEU A 207 0.89 15.27 3.44
N ILE A 208 1.43 15.67 4.60
CA ILE A 208 2.70 16.42 4.67
C ILE A 208 3.86 15.53 4.23
N ASP A 209 3.99 14.32 4.81
CA ASP A 209 5.10 13.40 4.51
C ASP A 209 5.12 12.97 3.04
N ASP A 210 3.94 12.66 2.49
CA ASP A 210 3.78 12.32 1.07
C ASP A 210 4.11 13.52 0.19
N ALA A 211 3.61 14.72 0.48
CA ALA A 211 3.91 15.91 -0.32
C ALA A 211 5.42 16.23 -0.38
N PHE A 212 6.12 16.17 0.76
CA PHE A 212 7.57 16.38 0.80
C PHE A 212 8.33 15.30 0.02
N SER A 213 7.97 14.02 0.24
CA SER A 213 8.64 12.90 -0.42
C SER A 213 8.46 12.94 -1.94
N LEU A 214 7.27 13.32 -2.40
CA LEU A 214 6.93 13.39 -3.81
C LEU A 214 7.52 14.64 -4.48
N SER A 215 7.56 15.80 -3.80
CA SER A 215 8.24 17.01 -4.28
C SER A 215 9.73 16.78 -4.54
N ASN A 216 10.40 16.08 -3.62
CA ASN A 216 11.82 15.73 -3.79
C ASN A 216 12.02 14.87 -5.04
N LEU A 217 11.10 13.98 -5.39
CA LEU A 217 11.17 13.20 -6.63
C LEU A 217 10.93 14.03 -7.90
N GLN A 218 10.15 15.11 -7.82
CA GLN A 218 9.94 16.03 -8.95
C GLN A 218 11.22 16.80 -9.27
N GLU A 219 11.97 17.23 -8.25
CA GLU A 219 13.31 17.81 -8.45
C GLU A 219 14.26 16.83 -9.16
N PHE A 220 14.04 15.52 -8.98
CA PHE A 220 14.78 14.45 -9.65
C PHE A 220 14.13 13.95 -10.96
N GLY A 221 13.03 14.55 -11.42
CA GLY A 221 12.40 14.28 -12.72
C GLY A 221 11.59 12.97 -12.82
N HIS A 222 11.18 12.39 -11.68
CA HIS A 222 10.56 11.05 -11.66
C HIS A 222 9.04 11.04 -11.63
N LEU A 223 8.36 12.15 -11.30
CA LEU A 223 6.89 12.24 -11.26
C LEU A 223 6.40 13.64 -11.68
N ASN A 224 5.33 13.70 -12.48
CA ASN A 224 4.63 14.94 -12.82
C ASN A 224 3.59 15.25 -11.75
N ILE A 225 4.00 15.93 -10.68
CA ILE A 225 3.07 16.49 -9.71
C ILE A 225 2.68 17.88 -10.20
N PRO A 226 1.39 18.19 -10.23
CA PRO A 226 0.98 19.53 -10.60
C PRO A 226 1.41 20.59 -9.56
N ASN A 227 2.08 21.65 -10.02
CA ASN A 227 2.24 22.91 -9.28
C ASN A 227 0.89 23.55 -8.94
#